data_AF-A0A9C7PWK7-F1
#
_entry.id   AF-A0A9C7PWK7-F1
#
_cell.length_a   1.000
_cell.length_b   1.000
_cell.length_c   1.000
_cell.angle_alpha   90.00
_cell.angle_beta   90.00
_cell.angle_gamma   90.00
#
_symmetry.space_group_name_H-M   'P 1'
#
loop_
_entity.id
_entity.type
_entity.pdbx_description
1 polymer ?
#
loop_
_entity_poly.entity_id
_entity_poly.type
_entity_poly.pdbx_seq_one_letter_code
_entity_poly.pdbx_strand_id
1 'polypeptide(L)'
;MNLRKPPVRRGFSRASVYAVVFIVLLTCLWVMSDKNWSFSRLLSFSSPSCKNGKGTCFYVEGFQGCGFFRTAACLAQKLEEQHQGEVKVFVTMRTRESWPQALEETKKQIPGAEEHRTSPIVYEGCPSEDRRAPTCFKFVGGFTEFFQEATKRFGPVDLRDCAGVQGQRL
;
A
#
# COMPACT_ATOMS: atom_id res chain seq x y z
N MET A 1 -49.34 18.03 40.42
CA MET A 1 -47.92 18.13 40.01
C MET A 1 -47.14 17.09 40.79
N ASN A 2 -46.66 16.03 40.15
CA ASN A 2 -45.90 14.93 40.80
C ASN A 2 -44.44 14.98 40.33
N LEU A 3 -43.54 15.42 41.22
CA LEU A 3 -42.09 15.45 40.98
C LEU A 3 -41.50 14.05 41.17
N ARG A 4 -41.11 13.40 40.06
CA ARG A 4 -40.34 12.14 40.10
C ARG A 4 -38.91 12.43 40.57
N LYS A 5 -38.46 11.74 41.63
CA LYS A 5 -37.07 11.75 42.10
C LYS A 5 -36.15 11.04 41.08
N PRO A 6 -34.93 11.55 40.84
CA PRO A 6 -33.95 10.88 40.00
C PRO A 6 -33.29 9.68 40.73
N PRO A 7 -32.82 8.66 39.99
CA PRO A 7 -32.15 7.50 40.58
C PRO A 7 -30.72 7.83 41.04
N VAL A 8 -30.39 7.35 42.23
CA VAL A 8 -29.06 7.43 42.85
C VAL A 8 -28.08 6.53 42.11
N ARG A 9 -27.07 7.11 41.45
CA ARG A 9 -25.93 6.37 40.89
C ARG A 9 -25.03 5.90 42.03
N ARG A 10 -24.90 4.59 42.25
CA ARG A 10 -23.85 4.02 43.11
C ARG A 10 -22.51 4.16 42.40
N GLY A 11 -21.63 4.98 42.95
CA GLY A 11 -20.25 5.11 42.48
C GLY A 11 -19.48 3.81 42.71
N PHE A 12 -18.87 3.28 41.65
CA PHE A 12 -17.89 2.20 41.75
C PHE A 12 -16.67 2.73 42.51
N SER A 13 -16.41 2.21 43.71
CA SER A 13 -15.24 2.57 44.51
C SER A 13 -13.96 2.12 43.79
N ARG A 14 -12.97 3.01 43.70
CA ARG A 14 -11.67 2.79 43.03
C ARG A 14 -10.98 1.49 43.49
N ALA A 15 -11.22 1.06 44.72
CA ALA A 15 -10.69 -0.20 45.27
C ALA A 15 -11.12 -1.44 44.46
N SER A 16 -12.30 -1.41 43.83
CA SER A 16 -12.81 -2.54 43.03
C SER A 16 -12.12 -2.68 41.67
N VAL A 17 -11.60 -1.59 41.11
CA VAL A 17 -10.90 -1.62 39.82
C VAL A 17 -9.50 -2.22 39.99
N TYR A 18 -8.78 -1.85 41.05
CA TYR A 18 -7.47 -2.42 41.34
C TYR A 18 -7.53 -3.91 41.65
N ALA A 19 -8.57 -4.38 42.35
CA ALA A 19 -8.76 -5.80 42.61
C ALA A 19 -8.93 -6.61 41.31
N VAL A 20 -9.73 -6.11 40.35
CA VAL A 20 -9.93 -6.79 39.06
C VAL A 20 -8.63 -6.81 38.23
N VAL A 21 -7.90 -5.69 38.18
CA VAL A 21 -6.61 -5.63 37.45
C VAL A 21 -5.58 -6.56 38.07
N PHE A 22 -5.51 -6.64 39.39
CA PHE A 22 -4.58 -7.53 40.08
C PHE A 22 -4.93 -9.01 39.89
N ILE A 23 -6.22 -9.37 39.86
CA ILE A 23 -6.67 -10.73 39.55
C ILE A 23 -6.37 -11.09 38.09
N VAL A 24 -6.53 -10.17 37.13
CA VAL A 24 -6.17 -10.42 35.73
C VAL A 24 -4.66 -10.58 35.57
N LEU A 25 -3.85 -9.74 36.23
CA LEU A 25 -2.39 -9.89 36.20
C LEU A 25 -1.91 -11.17 36.87
N LEU A 26 -2.50 -11.55 38.02
CA LEU A 26 -2.19 -12.81 38.68
C LEU A 26 -2.62 -14.01 37.86
N THR A 27 -3.79 -14.00 37.22
CA THR A 27 -4.20 -15.10 36.32
C THR A 27 -3.33 -15.18 35.07
N CYS A 28 -2.90 -14.04 34.49
CA CYS A 28 -1.89 -14.03 33.43
C CYS A 28 -0.55 -14.63 33.90
N LEU A 29 -0.06 -14.24 35.08
CA LEU A 29 1.20 -14.74 35.63
C LEU A 29 1.13 -16.23 36.01
N TRP A 30 -0.01 -16.70 36.54
CA TRP A 30 -0.22 -18.11 36.89
C TRP A 30 -0.38 -18.99 35.65
N VAL A 31 -1.09 -18.51 34.63
CA VAL A 31 -1.14 -19.15 33.30
C VAL A 31 0.26 -19.24 32.66
N MET A 32 1.14 -18.29 32.96
CA MET A 32 2.54 -18.31 32.50
C MET A 32 3.47 -19.18 33.36
N SER A 33 3.07 -19.62 34.57
CA SER A 33 3.94 -20.37 35.48
C SER A 33 3.78 -21.89 35.40
N ASP A 34 2.60 -22.41 35.02
CA ASP A 34 2.31 -23.86 35.11
C ASP A 34 2.41 -24.65 33.81
N LYS A 35 2.80 -24.01 32.70
CA LYS A 35 2.96 -24.72 31.43
C LYS A 35 4.30 -24.40 30.84
N ASN A 36 5.09 -25.47 30.71
CA ASN A 36 6.22 -25.69 29.83
C ASN A 36 5.80 -25.52 28.34
N TRP A 37 5.10 -24.42 28.05
CA TRP A 37 4.60 -24.04 26.75
C TRP A 37 5.78 -23.38 26.05
N SER A 38 6.53 -24.22 25.33
CA SER A 38 7.55 -23.81 24.37
C SER A 38 7.08 -22.56 23.61
N PHE A 39 7.65 -21.42 23.97
CA PHE A 39 7.45 -20.11 23.33
C PHE A 39 7.80 -20.16 21.82
N SER A 40 8.46 -21.23 21.39
CA SER A 40 8.84 -21.50 20.01
C SER A 40 7.66 -21.68 19.03
N ARG A 41 6.41 -21.85 19.49
CA ARG A 41 5.24 -21.98 18.60
C ARG A 41 4.46 -20.70 18.32
N LEU A 42 4.75 -19.58 18.98
CA LEU A 42 4.04 -18.30 18.74
C LEU A 42 4.73 -17.38 17.72
N LEU A 43 5.91 -17.75 17.22
CA LEU A 43 6.66 -16.97 16.21
C LEU A 43 6.77 -17.68 14.86
N SER A 44 5.89 -18.62 14.57
CA SER A 44 5.67 -19.10 13.20
C SER A 44 4.47 -18.39 12.59
N PHE A 45 4.40 -17.06 12.75
CA PHE A 45 3.70 -16.23 11.77
C PHE A 45 4.54 -16.32 10.50
N SER A 46 4.31 -17.38 9.73
CA SER A 46 4.70 -17.45 8.33
C SER A 46 4.10 -16.20 7.67
N SER A 47 4.91 -15.16 7.51
CA SER A 47 4.50 -13.97 6.77
C SER A 47 3.92 -14.46 5.44
N PRO A 48 2.69 -14.05 5.07
CA PRO A 48 2.09 -14.53 3.84
C PRO A 48 3.05 -14.22 2.69
N SER A 49 3.61 -15.28 2.11
CA SER A 49 4.54 -15.17 0.99
C SER A 49 3.79 -14.49 -0.14
N CYS A 50 4.20 -13.27 -0.47
CA CYS A 50 3.59 -12.54 -1.57
C CYS A 50 3.87 -13.29 -2.88
N LYS A 51 2.94 -13.20 -3.83
CA LYS A 51 3.04 -13.85 -5.13
C LYS A 51 2.58 -12.88 -6.20
N ASN A 52 3.24 -12.92 -7.35
CA ASN A 52 2.83 -12.14 -8.52
C ASN A 52 2.16 -13.05 -9.54
N GLY A 53 1.14 -12.50 -10.22
CA GLY A 53 0.56 -13.13 -11.40
C GLY A 53 1.55 -13.19 -12.58
N LYS A 54 1.13 -13.83 -13.68
CA LYS A 54 1.92 -13.87 -14.92
C LYS A 54 1.91 -12.52 -15.65
N GLY A 55 3.00 -12.21 -16.35
CA GLY A 55 3.18 -10.99 -17.13
C GLY A 55 3.90 -9.88 -16.36
N THR A 56 3.94 -8.69 -16.97
CA THR A 56 4.51 -7.47 -16.38
C THR A 56 3.39 -6.47 -16.12
N CYS A 57 3.25 -6.02 -14.87
CA CYS A 57 2.25 -5.02 -14.51
C CYS A 57 2.94 -3.79 -13.95
N PHE A 58 2.75 -2.65 -14.61
CA PHE A 58 3.26 -1.37 -14.13
C PHE A 58 2.15 -0.55 -13.51
N TYR A 59 2.45 0.06 -12.38
CA TYR A 59 1.63 1.08 -11.74
C TYR A 59 2.33 2.41 -11.87
N VAL A 60 1.64 3.40 -12.41
CA VAL A 60 2.14 4.76 -12.57
C VAL A 60 1.20 5.69 -11.82
N GLU A 61 1.65 6.20 -10.67
CA GLU A 61 0.86 7.16 -9.89
C GLU A 61 1.51 8.54 -9.92
N GLY A 62 0.68 9.57 -10.03
CA GLY A 62 1.13 10.95 -10.03
C GLY A 62 -0.02 11.93 -10.04
N PHE A 63 0.31 13.22 -10.10
CA PHE A 63 -0.70 14.27 -10.15
C PHE A 63 -0.84 14.88 -11.54
N GLN A 64 -2.06 15.30 -11.88
CA GLN A 64 -2.45 15.76 -13.21
C GLN A 64 -1.56 16.87 -13.81
N GLY A 65 -1.08 17.79 -12.96
CA GLY A 65 -0.23 18.92 -13.38
C GLY A 65 1.24 18.58 -13.61
N CYS A 66 1.69 17.34 -13.36
CA CYS A 66 3.10 16.97 -13.49
C CYS A 66 3.41 16.53 -14.93
N GLY A 67 4.35 17.22 -15.58
CA GLY A 67 4.84 16.85 -16.91
C GLY A 67 5.39 15.42 -16.97
N PHE A 68 6.26 15.06 -16.02
CA PHE A 68 6.85 13.72 -15.94
C PHE A 68 5.81 12.61 -15.75
N PHE A 69 4.75 12.87 -14.97
CA PHE A 69 3.66 11.90 -14.80
C PHE A 69 2.92 11.66 -16.11
N ARG A 70 2.57 12.72 -16.85
CA ARG A 70 1.90 12.59 -18.14
C ARG A 70 2.74 11.80 -19.14
N THR A 71 4.04 12.09 -19.22
CA THR A 71 4.94 11.34 -20.11
C THR A 71 5.11 9.89 -19.66
N ALA A 72 5.18 9.61 -18.36
CA ALA A 72 5.23 8.25 -17.83
C ALA A 72 3.95 7.46 -18.12
N ALA A 73 2.77 8.08 -17.94
CA ALA A 73 1.48 7.46 -18.26
C ALA A 73 1.37 7.13 -19.75
N CYS A 74 1.78 8.05 -20.62
CA CYS A 74 1.80 7.83 -22.07
C CYS A 74 2.80 6.71 -22.48
N LEU A 75 4.01 6.71 -21.91
CA LEU A 75 4.98 5.63 -22.10
C LEU A 75 4.35 4.28 -21.70
N ALA A 76 3.70 4.22 -20.55
CA ALA A 76 3.09 3.00 -20.06
C ALA A 76 1.96 2.51 -20.98
N GLN A 77 1.07 3.41 -21.42
CA GLN A 77 0.03 3.08 -22.40
C GLN A 77 0.61 2.52 -23.71
N LYS A 78 1.65 3.17 -24.25
CA LYS A 78 2.34 2.66 -25.44
C LYS A 78 2.95 1.27 -25.23
N LEU A 79 3.52 0.99 -24.06
CA LEU A 79 4.02 -0.35 -23.73
C LEU A 79 2.90 -1.40 -23.71
N GLU A 80 1.75 -1.07 -23.12
CA GLU A 80 0.59 -1.98 -23.10
C GLU A 80 0.04 -2.23 -24.52
N GLU A 81 0.01 -1.20 -25.37
CA GLU A 81 -0.40 -1.30 -26.77
C GLU A 81 0.58 -2.13 -27.63
N GLN A 82 1.88 -1.96 -27.41
CA GLN A 82 2.92 -2.67 -28.16
C GLN A 82 3.09 -4.12 -27.72
N HIS A 83 2.81 -4.42 -26.44
CA HIS A 83 3.04 -5.74 -25.83
C HIS A 83 1.72 -6.33 -25.27
N GLN A 84 0.67 -6.31 -26.09
CA GLN A 84 -0.66 -6.79 -25.71
C GLN A 84 -0.62 -8.21 -25.13
N GLY A 85 -1.15 -8.36 -23.92
CA GLY A 85 -1.23 -9.64 -23.21
C GLY A 85 0.00 -9.96 -22.37
N GLU A 86 1.14 -9.29 -22.58
CA GLU A 86 2.35 -9.44 -21.77
C GLU A 86 2.48 -8.30 -20.74
N VAL A 87 2.18 -7.07 -21.15
CA VAL A 87 2.24 -5.88 -20.30
C VAL A 87 0.82 -5.43 -19.95
N LYS A 88 0.60 -5.09 -18.68
CA LYS A 88 -0.61 -4.40 -18.20
C LYS A 88 -0.24 -3.14 -17.44
N VAL A 89 -1.04 -2.11 -17.60
CA VAL A 89 -0.75 -0.80 -16.99
C VAL A 89 -1.91 -0.30 -16.15
N PHE A 90 -1.56 0.24 -14.99
CA PHE A 90 -2.48 0.89 -14.06
C PHE A 90 -2.01 2.32 -13.84
N VAL A 91 -2.76 3.29 -14.37
CA VAL A 91 -2.45 4.72 -14.19
C VAL A 91 -3.39 5.32 -13.15
N THR A 92 -2.83 5.81 -12.05
CA THR A 92 -3.59 6.50 -11.01
C THR A 92 -3.28 7.99 -11.04
N MET A 93 -4.23 8.79 -11.54
CA MET A 93 -4.12 10.25 -11.53
C MET A 93 -4.70 10.82 -10.23
N ARG A 94 -3.95 11.70 -9.57
CA ARG A 94 -4.33 12.42 -8.35
C ARG A 94 -4.40 13.93 -8.61
N THR A 95 -5.03 14.68 -7.69
CA THR A 95 -4.89 16.14 -7.69
C THR A 95 -3.56 16.53 -7.04
N ARG A 96 -3.12 17.77 -7.26
CA ARG A 96 -1.86 18.26 -6.69
C ARG A 96 -1.92 18.31 -5.16
N GLU A 97 -3.10 18.59 -4.61
CA GLU A 97 -3.36 18.75 -3.19
C GLU A 97 -3.37 17.39 -2.47
N SER A 98 -3.92 16.35 -3.09
CA SER A 98 -3.96 15.00 -2.51
C SER A 98 -2.64 14.22 -2.69
N TRP A 99 -1.77 14.66 -3.59
CA TRP A 99 -0.55 13.94 -3.95
C TRP A 99 0.40 13.64 -2.79
N PRO A 100 0.72 14.60 -1.90
CA PRO A 100 1.65 14.33 -0.80
C PRO A 100 1.17 13.20 0.11
N GLN A 101 -0.11 13.16 0.43
CA GLN A 101 -0.70 12.10 1.25
C GLN A 101 -0.68 10.75 0.51
N ALA A 102 -1.13 10.74 -0.75
CA ALA A 102 -1.15 9.52 -1.56
C ALA A 102 0.26 8.93 -1.72
N LEU A 103 1.27 9.77 -1.95
CA LEU A 103 2.66 9.33 -2.06
C LEU A 103 3.14 8.64 -0.77
N GLU A 104 2.87 9.21 0.41
CA GLU A 104 3.25 8.62 1.69
C GLU A 104 2.49 7.31 1.99
N GLU A 105 1.24 7.18 1.54
CA GLU A 105 0.49 5.92 1.63
C GLU A 105 1.06 4.85 0.71
N THR A 106 1.40 5.22 -0.53
CA THR A 106 1.98 4.33 -1.53
C THR A 106 3.38 3.84 -1.11
N LYS A 107 4.22 4.72 -0.54
CA LYS A 107 5.55 4.38 -0.04
C LYS A 107 5.54 3.33 1.08
N LYS A 108 4.51 3.33 1.93
CA LYS A 108 4.37 2.31 3.01
C LYS A 108 4.15 0.90 2.48
N GLN A 109 3.65 0.77 1.25
CA GLN A 109 3.26 -0.51 0.66
C GLN A 109 4.33 -1.08 -0.28
N ILE A 110 5.29 -0.25 -0.72
CA ILE A 110 6.24 -0.61 -1.75
C ILE A 110 7.66 -0.56 -1.15
N PRO A 111 8.28 -1.72 -0.91
CA PRO A 111 9.65 -1.78 -0.45
C PRO A 111 10.62 -1.05 -1.41
N GLY A 112 11.50 -0.21 -0.86
CA GLY A 112 12.50 0.54 -1.61
C GLY A 112 12.05 1.93 -2.09
N ALA A 113 10.78 2.30 -1.88
CA ALA A 113 10.24 3.61 -2.26
C ALA A 113 10.41 4.69 -1.17
N GLU A 114 11.01 4.38 -0.02
CA GLU A 114 10.99 5.20 1.20
C GLU A 114 11.59 6.60 0.99
N GLU A 115 12.60 6.72 0.14
CA GLU A 115 13.27 7.98 -0.17
C GLU A 115 12.68 8.70 -1.40
N HIS A 116 11.66 8.13 -2.05
CA HIS A 116 11.01 8.78 -3.19
C HIS A 116 10.19 10.00 -2.72
N ARG A 117 10.31 11.11 -3.45
CA ARG A 117 9.68 12.40 -3.08
C ARG A 117 8.94 13.10 -4.22
N THR A 118 9.01 12.55 -5.43
CA THR A 118 8.58 13.26 -6.65
C THR A 118 7.46 12.52 -7.37
N SER A 119 6.80 13.21 -8.31
CA SER A 119 5.82 12.59 -9.20
C SER A 119 6.46 12.39 -10.58
N PRO A 120 6.26 11.23 -11.24
CA PRO A 120 5.48 10.08 -10.80
C PRO A 120 6.22 9.18 -9.80
N ILE A 121 5.49 8.29 -9.14
CA ILE A 121 6.04 7.07 -8.53
C ILE A 121 5.66 5.89 -9.42
N VAL A 122 6.64 5.05 -9.76
CA VAL A 122 6.45 3.88 -10.61
C VAL A 122 6.91 2.63 -9.89
N TYR A 123 6.10 1.58 -9.97
CA TYR A 123 6.38 0.28 -9.37
C TYR A 123 5.77 -0.85 -10.20
N GLU A 124 6.31 -2.07 -10.04
CA GLU A 124 5.91 -3.27 -10.76
C GLU A 124 5.35 -4.34 -9.81
N GLY A 125 4.37 -5.12 -10.28
CA GLY A 125 3.86 -6.29 -9.55
C GLY A 125 2.45 -6.68 -9.99
N CYS A 126 2.30 -7.82 -10.69
CA CYS A 126 0.98 -8.26 -11.13
C CYS A 126 0.16 -8.85 -9.98
N PRO A 127 -1.14 -8.50 -9.86
CA PRO A 127 -2.02 -9.11 -8.89
C PRO A 127 -1.96 -10.64 -8.94
N SER A 128 -1.83 -11.26 -7.77
CA SER A 128 -1.84 -12.72 -7.63
C SER A 128 -3.18 -13.30 -8.12
N GLU A 129 -3.12 -14.45 -8.81
CA GLU A 129 -4.31 -15.26 -9.12
C GLU A 129 -4.94 -15.82 -7.84
N ASP A 130 -4.10 -16.13 -6.83
CA ASP A 130 -4.55 -16.46 -5.48
C ASP A 130 -4.91 -15.18 -4.73
N ARG A 131 -6.22 -14.95 -4.58
CA ARG A 131 -6.80 -13.79 -3.86
C ARG A 131 -6.37 -13.69 -2.40
N ARG A 132 -5.83 -14.75 -1.81
CA ARG A 132 -5.36 -14.76 -0.41
C ARG A 132 -3.89 -14.37 -0.30
N ALA A 133 -3.13 -14.42 -1.39
CA ALA A 133 -1.73 -14.03 -1.40
C ALA A 133 -1.59 -12.53 -1.73
N PRO A 134 -0.85 -11.75 -0.92
CA PRO A 134 -0.58 -10.35 -1.24
C PRO A 134 0.29 -10.26 -2.51
N THR A 135 0.18 -9.14 -3.23
CA THR A 135 1.00 -8.86 -4.41
C THR A 135 2.39 -8.40 -3.96
N CYS A 136 3.46 -8.90 -4.60
CA CYS A 136 4.80 -8.40 -4.36
C CYS A 136 5.06 -7.19 -5.27
N PHE A 137 5.02 -6.00 -4.68
CA PHE A 137 5.44 -4.79 -5.40
C PHE A 137 6.96 -4.62 -5.34
N LYS A 138 7.53 -4.19 -6.47
CA LYS A 138 8.92 -3.76 -6.57
C LYS A 138 8.95 -2.33 -7.07
N PHE A 139 9.64 -1.47 -6.31
CA PHE A 139 9.85 -0.08 -6.73
C PHE A 139 10.71 -0.01 -8.00
N VAL A 140 10.30 0.83 -8.95
CA VAL A 140 11.04 1.08 -10.19
C VAL A 140 11.74 2.45 -10.13
N GLY A 141 11.04 3.50 -9.72
CA GLY A 141 11.61 4.85 -9.65
C GLY A 141 10.63 5.96 -10.01
N GLY A 142 11.18 7.06 -10.55
CA GLY A 142 10.42 8.10 -11.23
C GLY A 142 10.31 7.84 -12.73
N PHE A 143 10.06 8.90 -13.51
CA PHE A 143 9.94 8.77 -14.97
C PHE A 143 11.25 8.31 -15.62
N THR A 144 12.40 8.85 -15.21
CA THR A 144 13.69 8.56 -15.83
C THR A 144 14.06 7.09 -15.71
N GLU A 145 13.94 6.54 -14.50
CA GLU A 145 14.23 5.14 -14.21
C GLU A 145 13.24 4.23 -14.93
N PHE A 146 11.96 4.61 -14.95
CA PHE A 146 10.95 3.84 -15.69
C PHE A 146 11.22 3.81 -17.20
N PHE A 147 11.59 4.95 -17.80
CA PHE A 147 11.94 5.00 -19.21
C PHE A 147 13.16 4.13 -19.54
N GLN A 148 14.19 4.17 -18.70
CA GLN A 148 15.39 3.33 -18.86
C GLN A 148 15.04 1.85 -18.74
N GLU A 149 14.26 1.47 -17.73
CA GLU A 149 13.88 0.08 -17.49
C GLU A 149 12.97 -0.44 -18.61
N ALA A 150 12.00 0.35 -19.06
CA ALA A 150 11.15 0.03 -20.19
C ALA A 150 11.96 -0.15 -21.47
N THR A 151 12.85 0.80 -21.79
CA THR A 151 13.69 0.74 -22.99
C THR A 151 14.61 -0.48 -22.97
N LYS A 152 15.16 -0.81 -21.81
CA LYS A 152 16.03 -1.98 -21.63
C LYS A 152 15.28 -3.30 -21.83
N ARG A 153 14.04 -3.41 -21.33
CA ARG A 153 13.26 -4.66 -21.38
C ARG A 153 12.51 -4.86 -22.69
N PHE A 154 11.94 -3.78 -23.24
CA PHE A 154 10.97 -3.84 -24.33
C PHE A 154 11.49 -3.16 -25.62
N GLY A 155 12.64 -2.50 -25.56
CA GLY A 155 13.20 -1.72 -26.65
C GLY A 155 12.72 -0.27 -26.66
N PRO A 156 13.24 0.55 -27.58
CA PRO A 156 12.93 1.98 -27.64
C PRO A 156 11.44 2.24 -27.92
N VAL A 157 10.83 3.12 -27.14
CA VAL A 157 9.44 3.57 -27.33
C VAL A 157 9.44 5.01 -27.85
N ASP A 158 8.68 5.27 -28.92
CA ASP A 158 8.55 6.62 -29.48
C ASP A 158 7.59 7.47 -28.63
N LEU A 159 8.13 8.48 -27.95
CA LEU A 159 7.37 9.39 -27.09
C LEU A 159 7.02 10.72 -27.74
N ARG A 160 7.23 10.89 -29.06
CA ARG A 160 6.93 12.16 -29.76
C ARG A 160 5.48 12.60 -29.58
N ASP A 161 4.54 11.65 -29.61
CA ASP A 161 3.11 11.93 -29.46
C ASP A 161 2.70 12.24 -28.00
N CYS A 162 3.54 11.86 -27.03
CA CYS A 162 3.25 12.08 -25.61
C CYS A 162 3.37 13.55 -25.19
N ALA A 163 4.01 14.38 -26.00
CA ALA A 163 4.12 15.82 -25.74
C ALA A 163 2.81 16.59 -26.00
N GLY A 164 1.89 16.02 -26.78
CA GLY A 164 0.65 16.68 -27.23
C GLY A 164 -0.57 16.46 -26.35
N VAL A 165 -0.54 15.50 -25.41
CA VAL A 165 -1.71 15.15 -24.58
C VAL A 165 -1.82 16.12 -23.39
N GLN A 166 -2.15 17.39 -23.69
CA GLN A 166 -2.39 18.41 -22.66
C GLN A 166 -3.87 18.55 -22.24
N GLY A 167 -4.81 17.78 -22.82
CA GLY A 167 -6.24 18.09 -22.66
C GLY A 167 -7.26 16.95 -22.71
N GLN A 168 -6.86 15.68 -22.84
CA GLN A 168 -7.83 14.59 -22.77
C GLN A 168 -7.91 14.03 -21.35
N ARG A 169 -9.13 14.04 -20.79
CA ARG A 169 -9.49 13.34 -19.56
C ARG A 169 -9.06 11.87 -19.68
N LEU A 170 -8.02 11.50 -18.94
CA LEU A 170 -7.80 10.14 -18.47
C LEU A 170 -8.83 9.83 -17.38
#